data_AF-A0A7S0C561-F1
#
_entry.id   AF-A0A7S0C561-F1
#
_cell.length_a   1.000
_cell.length_b   1.000
_cell.length_c   1.000
_cell.angle_alpha   90.00
_cell.angle_beta   90.00
_cell.angle_gamma   90.00
#
_symmetry.space_group_name_H-M   'P 1'
#
loop_
_entity.id
_entity.type
_entity.pdbx_description
1 polymer ?
#
loop_
_entity_poly.entity_id
_entity_poly.type
_entity_poly.pdbx_seq_one_letter_code
_entity_poly.pdbx_strand_id
1 'polypeptide(L)'
;MKLSPISANPGDSFTNDTTVRDTIAAEDCRDVVHNMLTGKLPLDEDVLASFAADEVEDLCRNSALISEDAEGRIARFNKKEIIVGHTLGQGGYSTVCEISAVNLLRSKSEKSGADQFGTALRKANSSKKCFKTLDTIGQNGEKNQLTSMGKELQNSDFGWDECDMMDQIHDRNLIAKHCIREGKARYAIKMLHSSYSTNKKQHFNGIIDLAVETRFLAYIRHPNVVRMRAMSMGDPYKSGFFIVMDRLYDTLSTRIPIWAAEHKKNKGLLRKWRGGVMANRLLWSRRLVVILDIASVLKYLHSMK
;
A
#
# COMPACT_ATOMS: atom_id res chain seq x y z
N MET A 1 37.73 28.70 67.73
CA MET A 1 37.10 27.73 66.82
C MET A 1 37.16 28.31 65.40
N LYS A 2 38.06 27.79 64.56
CA LYS A 2 38.17 28.13 63.13
C LYS A 2 37.78 26.88 62.36
N LEU A 3 36.75 26.99 61.51
CA LEU A 3 36.32 25.92 60.60
C LEU A 3 37.12 26.03 59.29
N SER A 4 37.64 24.91 58.84
CA SER A 4 38.32 24.75 57.54
C SER A 4 37.30 24.50 56.42
N PRO A 5 37.57 24.92 55.17
CA PRO A 5 36.68 24.65 54.04
C PRO A 5 36.88 23.25 53.44
N ILE A 6 35.78 22.63 53.03
CA ILE A 6 35.73 21.34 52.33
C ILE A 6 35.93 21.61 50.82
N SER A 7 36.91 20.93 50.24
CA SER A 7 37.25 20.92 48.81
C SER A 7 36.33 19.95 48.06
N ALA A 8 35.65 20.42 47.01
CA ALA A 8 34.90 19.58 46.07
C ALA A 8 35.77 19.20 44.86
N ASN A 9 35.90 17.91 44.57
CA ASN A 9 36.51 17.39 43.35
C ASN A 9 35.44 17.27 42.25
N PRO A 10 35.66 17.81 41.03
CA PRO A 10 34.83 17.52 39.86
C PRO A 10 35.52 16.44 39.02
N GLY A 11 35.00 15.22 39.07
CA GLY A 11 35.57 14.14 38.28
C GLY A 11 34.80 12.84 38.44
N ASP A 12 33.53 12.83 38.06
CA ASP A 12 32.83 11.58 37.78
C ASP A 12 32.41 11.53 36.32
N SER A 13 33.04 10.57 35.65
CA SER A 13 32.85 10.10 34.30
C SER A 13 31.41 9.64 34.07
N PHE A 14 30.83 10.12 32.96
CA PHE A 14 29.68 9.52 32.29
C PHE A 14 29.99 8.05 31.99
N THR A 15 29.51 7.13 32.83
CA THR A 15 29.44 5.71 32.50
C THR A 15 28.25 5.49 31.57
N ASN A 16 28.51 4.91 30.40
CA ASN A 16 27.48 4.46 29.48
C ASN A 16 26.62 3.41 30.18
N ASP A 17 25.41 3.81 30.54
CA ASP A 17 24.38 3.02 31.21
C ASP A 17 23.88 1.91 30.28
N THR A 18 24.65 0.83 30.24
CA THR A 18 24.28 -0.44 29.56
C THR A 18 23.49 -1.33 30.53
N THR A 19 23.35 -0.91 31.78
CA THR A 19 22.79 -1.68 32.91
C THR A 19 21.26 -1.64 33.02
N VAL A 20 20.58 -0.74 32.30
CA VAL A 20 19.11 -0.74 32.23
C VAL A 20 18.57 -1.91 31.39
N ARG A 21 19.36 -2.46 30.47
CA ARG A 21 18.91 -3.58 29.60
C ARG A 21 18.93 -4.95 30.29
N ASP A 22 19.84 -5.17 31.24
CA ASP A 22 20.09 -6.51 31.81
C ASP A 22 19.37 -6.76 33.14
N THR A 23 18.75 -5.73 33.74
CA THR A 23 18.07 -5.85 35.05
C THR A 23 16.54 -5.90 34.96
N ILE A 24 15.97 -5.87 33.75
CA ILE A 24 14.57 -6.23 33.55
C ILE A 24 14.53 -7.75 33.48
N ALA A 25 14.54 -8.41 34.65
CA ALA A 25 13.83 -9.66 34.79
C ALA A 25 12.45 -9.47 34.15
N ALA A 26 11.89 -10.50 33.50
CA ALA A 26 10.62 -10.45 32.78
C ALA A 26 9.39 -10.13 33.68
N GLU A 27 9.44 -9.10 34.53
CA GLU A 27 8.35 -8.17 34.68
C GLU A 27 7.77 -7.92 33.30
N ASP A 28 6.48 -8.23 33.18
CA ASP A 28 5.75 -8.38 31.94
C ASP A 28 6.10 -7.19 31.03
N CYS A 29 6.79 -7.40 29.89
CA CYS A 29 7.19 -6.29 29.01
C CYS A 29 5.99 -5.41 28.63
N ARG A 30 4.78 -5.98 28.72
CA ARG A 30 3.50 -5.29 28.62
C ARG A 30 3.29 -4.20 29.68
N ASP A 31 3.71 -4.42 30.92
CA ASP A 31 3.61 -3.43 32.00
C ASP A 31 4.54 -2.24 31.75
N VAL A 32 5.75 -2.48 31.23
CA VAL A 32 6.68 -1.42 30.83
C VAL A 32 6.05 -0.57 29.73
N VAL A 33 5.56 -1.20 28.66
CA VAL A 33 4.88 -0.51 27.56
C VAL A 33 3.63 0.21 28.07
N HIS A 34 2.82 -0.42 28.90
CA HIS A 34 1.63 0.20 29.51
C HIS A 34 1.99 1.44 30.32
N ASN A 35 3.06 1.38 31.12
CA ASN A 35 3.54 2.51 31.89
C ASN A 35 4.08 3.65 31.00
N MET A 36 4.74 3.33 29.87
CA MET A 36 5.14 4.33 28.87
C MET A 36 3.93 4.98 28.18
N LEU A 37 2.96 4.17 27.77
CA LEU A 37 1.74 4.62 27.08
C LEU A 37 0.82 5.45 27.98
N THR A 38 0.82 5.19 29.30
CA THR A 38 0.08 5.96 30.31
C THR A 38 0.85 7.18 30.83
N GLY A 39 2.10 7.38 30.39
CA GLY A 39 2.93 8.51 30.80
C GLY A 39 3.56 8.39 32.18
N LYS A 40 3.54 7.20 32.79
CA LYS A 40 4.26 6.90 34.03
C LYS A 40 5.77 6.73 33.80
N LEU A 41 6.17 6.36 32.58
CA LEU A 41 7.55 6.30 32.14
C LEU A 41 7.77 7.24 30.93
N PRO A 42 9.01 7.73 30.72
CA PRO A 42 9.36 8.46 29.50
C PRO A 42 9.11 7.57 28.27
N LEU A 43 8.70 8.20 27.18
CA LEU A 43 8.56 7.50 25.90
C LEU A 43 9.94 7.26 25.31
N ASP A 44 10.24 5.99 25.04
CA ASP A 44 11.38 5.58 24.25
C ASP A 44 10.85 4.95 22.95
N GLU A 45 11.12 5.59 21.81
CA GLU A 45 10.66 5.09 20.51
C GLU A 45 11.31 3.77 20.11
N ASP A 46 12.54 3.48 20.55
CA ASP A 46 13.23 2.23 20.20
C ASP A 46 12.68 1.05 21.01
N VAL A 47 12.32 1.27 22.28
CA VAL A 47 11.64 0.26 23.10
C VAL A 47 10.25 -0.06 22.53
N LEU A 48 9.49 0.99 22.15
CA LEU A 48 8.19 0.79 21.50
C LEU A 48 8.34 0.08 20.15
N ALA A 49 9.33 0.44 19.34
CA ALA A 49 9.59 -0.21 18.06
C ALA A 49 9.89 -1.71 18.24
N SER A 50 10.71 -2.06 19.24
CA SER A 50 11.00 -3.47 19.56
C SER A 50 9.73 -4.24 19.94
N PHE A 51 8.89 -3.68 20.82
CA PHE A 51 7.66 -4.35 21.22
C PHE A 51 6.65 -4.45 20.06
N ALA A 52 6.55 -3.41 19.22
CA ALA A 52 5.71 -3.47 18.03
C ALA A 52 6.20 -4.55 17.06
N ALA A 53 7.52 -4.74 16.92
CA ALA A 53 8.09 -5.81 16.11
C ALA A 53 7.69 -7.19 16.63
N ASP A 54 7.78 -7.42 17.94
CA ASP A 54 7.38 -8.68 18.57
C ASP A 54 5.88 -8.96 18.39
N GLU A 55 5.03 -7.96 18.62
CA GLU A 55 3.57 -8.08 18.44
C GLU A 55 3.20 -8.35 16.97
N VAL A 56 3.86 -7.66 16.03
CA VAL A 56 3.66 -7.89 14.60
C VAL A 56 4.11 -9.29 14.22
N GLU A 57 5.25 -9.77 14.73
CA GLU A 57 5.72 -11.12 14.50
C GLU A 57 4.75 -12.17 15.05
N ASP A 58 4.23 -11.99 16.26
CA ASP A 58 3.21 -12.86 16.87
C ASP A 58 1.92 -12.90 16.05
N LEU A 59 1.42 -11.75 15.59
CA LEU A 59 0.24 -11.65 14.72
C LEU A 59 0.47 -12.33 13.36
N CYS A 60 1.72 -12.34 12.89
CA CYS A 60 2.12 -12.84 11.59
C CYS A 60 2.51 -14.32 11.60
N ARG A 61 2.94 -14.87 12.75
CA ARG A 61 3.57 -16.20 12.88
C ARG A 61 2.77 -17.35 12.27
N ASN A 62 1.44 -17.28 12.34
CA ASN A 62 0.55 -18.34 11.85
C ASN A 62 -0.06 -18.02 10.48
N SER A 63 0.36 -16.94 9.82
CA SER A 63 -0.19 -16.51 8.55
C SER A 63 0.59 -17.10 7.39
N ALA A 64 -0.04 -17.97 6.60
CA ALA A 64 0.49 -18.44 5.32
C ALA A 64 0.64 -17.31 4.27
N LEU A 65 0.13 -16.10 4.58
CA LEU A 65 0.17 -14.93 3.70
C LEU A 65 1.43 -14.07 3.88
N ILE A 66 2.47 -14.60 4.52
CA ILE A 66 3.67 -13.84 4.87
C ILE A 66 4.90 -14.59 4.40
N SER A 67 5.72 -13.88 3.65
CA SER A 67 7.02 -14.33 3.17
C SER A 67 7.99 -13.19 3.35
N GLU A 68 9.08 -13.43 4.07
CA GLU A 68 10.11 -12.44 4.36
C GLU A 68 10.73 -11.87 3.06
N ASP A 69 10.83 -12.71 2.02
CA ASP A 69 11.32 -12.33 0.69
C ASP A 69 10.36 -11.43 -0.10
N ALA A 70 9.10 -11.29 0.33
CA ALA A 70 8.13 -10.44 -0.36
C ALA A 70 8.50 -8.97 -0.23
N GLU A 71 8.89 -8.53 0.96
CA GLU A 71 9.26 -7.15 1.24
C GLU A 71 10.53 -6.70 0.50
N GLY A 72 11.51 -7.61 0.35
CA GLY A 72 12.76 -7.34 -0.36
C GLY A 72 12.59 -6.96 -1.84
N ARG A 73 11.42 -7.27 -2.43
CA ARG A 73 11.09 -6.98 -3.83
C ARG A 73 10.36 -5.65 -4.03
N ILE A 74 10.00 -4.96 -2.95
CA ILE A 74 9.22 -3.72 -3.00
C ILE A 74 10.16 -2.52 -3.05
N ALA A 75 9.90 -1.56 -3.93
CA ALA A 75 10.67 -0.33 -3.98
C ALA A 75 10.64 0.42 -2.64
N ARG A 76 11.75 1.05 -2.30
CA ARG A 76 11.85 1.88 -1.08
C ARG A 76 12.14 3.32 -1.43
N PHE A 77 11.48 4.25 -0.74
CA PHE A 77 11.66 5.70 -0.90
C PHE A 77 12.04 6.38 0.41
N ASN A 78 12.87 7.41 0.32
CA ASN A 78 13.01 8.36 1.40
C ASN A 78 11.78 9.28 1.41
N LYS A 79 11.28 9.66 2.60
CA LYS A 79 10.14 10.57 2.72
C LYS A 79 10.33 11.88 1.95
N LYS A 80 11.56 12.40 1.89
CA LYS A 80 11.91 13.65 1.18
C LYS A 80 11.77 13.55 -0.34
N GLU A 81 11.71 12.34 -0.90
CA GLU A 81 11.51 12.11 -2.33
C GLU A 81 10.05 12.25 -2.75
N ILE A 82 9.11 12.12 -1.81
CA ILE A 82 7.68 12.05 -2.11
C ILE A 82 7.03 13.39 -1.76
N ILE A 83 6.44 14.03 -2.76
CA ILE A 83 5.60 15.20 -2.55
C ILE A 83 4.17 14.71 -2.32
N VAL A 84 3.67 14.95 -1.11
CA VAL A 84 2.32 14.56 -0.69
C VAL A 84 1.33 15.65 -1.13
N GLY A 85 0.24 15.23 -1.77
CA GLY A 85 -0.85 16.10 -2.22
C GLY A 85 -2.02 16.13 -1.23
N HIS A 86 -3.24 16.24 -1.76
CA HIS A 86 -4.44 16.31 -0.94
C HIS A 86 -4.75 14.99 -0.20
N THR A 87 -5.41 15.13 0.94
CA THR A 87 -5.94 14.01 1.72
C THR A 87 -7.09 13.34 0.96
N LEU A 88 -6.97 12.04 0.73
CA LEU A 88 -7.99 11.19 0.13
C LEU A 88 -8.92 10.58 1.17
N GLY A 89 -8.41 10.34 2.37
CA GLY A 89 -9.19 9.80 3.48
C GLY A 89 -8.41 9.78 4.78
N GLN A 90 -9.15 9.75 5.88
CA GLN A 90 -8.60 9.62 7.24
C GLN A 90 -9.24 8.40 7.89
N GLY A 91 -8.39 7.47 8.34
CA GLY A 91 -8.79 6.33 9.15
C GLY A 91 -8.65 6.61 10.64
N GLY A 92 -8.81 5.58 11.47
CA GLY A 92 -8.69 5.71 12.93
C GLY A 92 -7.30 6.12 13.42
N TYR A 93 -6.23 5.75 12.69
CA TYR A 93 -4.83 6.03 13.07
C TYR A 93 -3.97 6.52 11.91
N SER A 94 -4.46 6.41 10.68
CA SER A 94 -3.72 6.68 9.46
C SER A 94 -4.40 7.75 8.61
N THR A 95 -3.61 8.42 7.80
CA THR A 95 -4.09 9.31 6.73
C THR A 95 -3.60 8.78 5.40
N VAL A 96 -4.49 8.82 4.42
CA VAL A 96 -4.19 8.50 3.03
C VAL A 96 -4.22 9.79 2.24
N CYS A 97 -3.12 10.12 1.58
CA CYS A 97 -3.01 11.27 0.69
C CYS A 97 -2.66 10.80 -0.71
N GLU A 98 -2.92 11.62 -1.72
CA GLU A 98 -2.36 11.36 -3.04
C GLU A 98 -0.86 11.72 -3.09
N ILE A 99 -0.14 11.14 -4.05
CA ILE A 99 1.23 11.55 -4.36
C ILE A 99 1.18 12.47 -5.57
N SER A 100 1.55 13.74 -5.38
CA SER A 100 1.53 14.74 -6.46
C SER A 100 2.78 14.67 -7.33
N ALA A 101 3.92 14.29 -6.76
CA ALA A 101 5.17 14.10 -7.50
C ALA A 101 6.16 13.24 -6.70
N VAL A 102 7.14 12.68 -7.41
CA VAL A 102 8.28 11.96 -6.81
C VAL A 102 9.57 12.52 -7.40
N ASN A 103 10.42 13.07 -6.53
CA ASN A 103 11.72 13.64 -6.86
C ASN A 103 12.81 12.71 -6.35
N LEU A 104 13.34 11.86 -7.23
CA LEU A 104 14.39 10.91 -6.85
C LEU A 104 15.64 11.63 -6.38
N LEU A 105 16.08 11.31 -5.16
CA LEU A 105 17.36 11.76 -4.65
C LEU A 105 18.45 10.95 -5.34
N ARG A 106 19.37 11.66 -6.00
CA ARG A 106 20.52 11.03 -6.64
C ARG A 106 21.37 10.35 -5.58
N SER A 107 21.59 9.05 -5.69
CA SER A 107 22.45 8.34 -4.77
C SER A 107 23.88 8.89 -4.93
N LYS A 108 24.52 9.30 -3.83
CA LYS A 108 25.91 9.81 -3.88
C LYS A 108 26.91 8.72 -4.28
N SER A 109 26.50 7.45 -4.27
CA SER A 109 27.30 6.26 -4.58
C SER A 109 27.31 5.87 -6.07
N GLU A 110 26.52 6.52 -6.94
CA GLU A 110 26.47 6.19 -8.39
C GLU A 110 27.57 6.85 -9.24
N LYS A 111 28.69 7.24 -8.63
CA LYS A 111 29.92 7.53 -9.39
C LYS A 111 30.75 6.26 -9.46
N SER A 112 30.49 5.36 -10.42
CA SER A 112 31.47 4.43 -11.06
C SER A 112 30.93 3.07 -11.56
N GLY A 113 29.64 2.75 -11.47
CA GLY A 113 29.16 1.41 -11.86
C GLY A 113 27.77 1.40 -12.47
N ALA A 114 27.60 2.01 -13.64
CA ALA A 114 26.41 1.75 -14.44
C ALA A 114 26.38 0.25 -14.85
N ASP A 115 25.18 -0.34 -14.78
CA ASP A 115 24.79 -1.54 -15.52
C ASP A 115 25.47 -2.89 -15.20
N GLN A 116 25.19 -3.48 -14.03
CA GLN A 116 25.30 -4.95 -13.90
C GLN A 116 23.99 -5.67 -13.59
N PHE A 117 23.04 -5.05 -12.88
CA PHE A 117 21.75 -5.70 -12.61
C PHE A 117 20.70 -5.44 -13.72
N GLY A 118 20.73 -4.27 -14.37
CA GLY A 118 19.82 -3.94 -15.48
C GLY A 118 20.19 -4.57 -16.84
N THR A 119 21.47 -4.86 -17.07
CA THR A 119 22.00 -5.43 -18.32
C THR A 119 21.85 -6.95 -18.41
N ALA A 120 21.86 -7.66 -17.29
CA ALA A 120 21.62 -9.11 -17.26
C ALA A 120 20.21 -9.47 -17.77
N LEU A 121 19.19 -8.67 -17.45
CA LEU A 121 17.83 -8.89 -17.94
C LEU A 121 17.63 -8.51 -19.42
N ARG A 122 18.38 -7.52 -19.94
CA ARG A 122 18.29 -7.15 -21.38
C ARG A 122 18.84 -8.22 -22.31
N LYS A 123 19.81 -9.04 -21.87
CA LYS A 123 20.35 -10.14 -22.68
C LYS A 123 19.39 -11.32 -22.84
N ALA A 124 18.44 -11.52 -21.91
CA ALA A 124 17.44 -12.60 -22.01
C ALA A 124 16.31 -12.30 -23.01
N ASN A 125 16.06 -11.03 -23.33
CA ASN A 125 14.92 -10.62 -24.17
C ASN A 125 15.24 -10.49 -25.67
N SER A 126 16.48 -10.76 -26.10
CA SER A 126 16.85 -10.71 -27.53
C SER A 126 16.60 -12.03 -28.29
N SER A 127 16.09 -13.08 -27.62
CA SER A 127 15.99 -14.43 -28.20
C SER A 127 14.56 -14.97 -28.41
N LYS A 128 13.51 -14.13 -28.40
CA LYS A 128 12.16 -14.57 -28.77
C LYS A 128 11.71 -13.96 -30.09
N LYS A 129 12.36 -14.44 -31.14
CA LYS A 129 11.84 -14.43 -32.51
C LYS A 129 10.82 -15.57 -32.62
N CYS A 130 9.75 -15.35 -33.38
CA CYS A 130 8.80 -16.34 -33.92
C CYS A 130 7.51 -16.57 -33.12
N PHE A 131 6.46 -15.83 -33.47
CA PHE A 131 5.23 -16.47 -33.94
C PHE A 131 4.57 -15.57 -34.99
N LYS A 132 4.68 -15.97 -36.25
CA LYS A 132 3.81 -15.48 -37.33
C LYS A 132 2.71 -16.54 -37.53
N THR A 133 1.60 -16.06 -38.09
CA THR A 133 0.52 -16.80 -38.79
C THR A 133 -0.72 -17.11 -37.94
N LEU A 134 -1.81 -16.38 -38.21
CA LEU A 134 -3.02 -16.89 -38.86
C LEU A 134 -3.99 -15.74 -39.16
N ASP A 135 -3.73 -15.06 -40.28
CA ASP A 135 -4.77 -14.35 -41.02
C ASP A 135 -5.32 -15.32 -42.07
N THR A 136 -6.65 -15.42 -42.14
CA THR A 136 -7.53 -15.76 -43.30
C THR A 136 -8.71 -16.59 -42.81
N ILE A 137 -9.93 -16.03 -42.90
CA ILE A 137 -11.30 -16.54 -43.25
C ILE A 137 -12.26 -15.52 -42.58
N GLY A 138 -13.25 -14.86 -43.18
CA GLY A 138 -13.77 -14.77 -44.53
C GLY A 138 -14.79 -13.62 -44.55
N GLN A 139 -14.94 -12.98 -45.71
CA GLN A 139 -15.93 -11.92 -45.95
C GLN A 139 -17.30 -12.54 -46.22
N ASN A 140 -18.35 -11.96 -45.60
CA ASN A 140 -19.77 -11.85 -45.99
C ASN A 140 -20.45 -11.23 -44.74
N GLY A 141 -21.10 -10.06 -44.71
CA GLY A 141 -21.90 -9.39 -45.72
C GLY A 141 -23.38 -9.51 -45.35
N GLU A 142 -23.86 -8.86 -44.28
CA GLU A 142 -25.22 -8.24 -44.22
C GLU A 142 -25.54 -7.48 -42.91
N LYS A 143 -26.44 -6.51 -43.08
CA LYS A 143 -26.92 -5.42 -42.23
C LYS A 143 -27.37 -5.83 -40.81
N ASN A 144 -27.05 -4.99 -39.79
CA ASN A 144 -28.05 -4.49 -38.83
C ASN A 144 -27.50 -3.37 -37.92
N GLN A 145 -28.14 -2.21 -38.00
CA GLN A 145 -27.94 -1.03 -37.16
C GLN A 145 -28.49 -1.28 -35.73
N LEU A 146 -27.81 -2.09 -34.93
CA LEU A 146 -28.08 -2.20 -33.50
C LEU A 146 -26.87 -2.82 -32.74
N THR A 147 -25.65 -2.35 -33.00
CA THR A 147 -24.45 -2.92 -32.35
C THR A 147 -23.42 -1.89 -31.86
N SER A 148 -23.77 -0.61 -31.73
CA SER A 148 -22.82 0.40 -31.24
C SER A 148 -22.54 0.32 -29.73
N MET A 149 -23.42 -0.27 -28.91
CA MET A 149 -23.17 -0.45 -27.46
C MET A 149 -22.73 -1.86 -27.04
N GLY A 150 -22.78 -2.83 -27.97
CA GLY A 150 -22.39 -4.23 -27.70
C GLY A 150 -20.96 -4.56 -28.15
N LYS A 151 -20.40 -3.82 -29.11
CA LYS A 151 -19.03 -4.04 -29.60
C LYS A 151 -17.95 -3.34 -28.78
N GLU A 152 -18.34 -2.46 -27.85
CA GLU A 152 -17.42 -1.83 -26.89
C GLU A 152 -17.19 -2.69 -25.63
N LEU A 153 -17.93 -3.80 -25.48
CA LEU A 153 -17.80 -4.75 -24.37
C LEU A 153 -17.17 -6.09 -24.79
N GLN A 154 -16.80 -6.25 -26.08
CA GLN A 154 -16.10 -7.44 -26.58
C GLN A 154 -14.71 -7.14 -27.16
N ASN A 155 -14.32 -5.85 -27.25
CA ASN A 155 -12.97 -5.41 -27.61
C ASN A 155 -12.21 -4.73 -26.44
N SER A 156 -12.68 -4.88 -25.21
CA SER A 156 -11.75 -5.02 -24.09
C SER A 156 -11.45 -6.52 -24.00
N ASP A 157 -10.69 -7.09 -24.92
CA ASP A 157 -9.23 -7.03 -24.81
C ASP A 157 -8.78 -6.40 -23.48
N PHE A 158 -9.19 -7.04 -22.37
CA PHE A 158 -8.40 -7.14 -21.15
C PHE A 158 -7.15 -7.93 -21.52
N GLY A 159 -6.39 -7.38 -22.47
CA GLY A 159 -4.97 -7.57 -22.56
C GLY A 159 -4.45 -7.04 -21.24
N TRP A 160 -4.45 -7.94 -20.25
CA TRP A 160 -3.32 -8.02 -19.36
C TRP A 160 -2.14 -8.15 -20.29
N ASP A 161 -1.61 -6.99 -20.70
CA ASP A 161 -0.40 -6.89 -21.49
C ASP A 161 0.55 -7.85 -20.79
N GLU A 162 1.00 -8.92 -21.43
CA GLU A 162 1.86 -9.94 -20.78
C GLU A 162 3.12 -9.29 -20.16
N CYS A 163 3.38 -8.03 -20.52
CA CYS A 163 4.28 -7.09 -19.89
C CYS A 163 4.00 -6.79 -18.39
N ASP A 164 2.74 -6.72 -17.93
CA ASP A 164 2.38 -6.46 -16.51
C ASP A 164 2.56 -7.70 -15.61
N MET A 165 2.71 -8.90 -16.20
CA MET A 165 3.06 -10.10 -15.44
C MET A 165 4.58 -10.21 -15.19
N MET A 166 5.39 -9.41 -15.90
CA MET A 166 6.83 -9.26 -15.68
C MET A 166 7.18 -8.10 -14.71
N ASP A 167 6.17 -7.59 -14.00
CA ASP A 167 6.23 -6.52 -12.99
C ASP A 167 6.80 -7.03 -11.64
N GLN A 168 7.95 -7.72 -11.71
CA GLN A 168 8.62 -8.33 -10.55
C GLN A 168 9.47 -7.32 -9.76
N ILE A 169 9.76 -6.15 -10.33
CA ILE A 169 10.51 -5.08 -9.66
C ILE A 169 9.86 -3.75 -10.05
N HIS A 170 9.03 -3.19 -9.17
CA HIS A 170 8.55 -1.82 -9.29
C HIS A 170 9.74 -0.87 -9.15
N ASP A 171 10.39 -0.54 -10.27
CA ASP A 171 11.51 0.39 -10.27
C ASP A 171 11.03 1.75 -9.75
N ARG A 172 11.79 2.35 -8.84
CA ARG A 172 11.58 3.72 -8.33
C ARG A 172 11.43 4.71 -9.49
N ASN A 173 12.19 4.51 -10.57
CA ASN A 173 12.09 5.32 -11.78
C ASN A 173 10.72 5.22 -12.45
N LEU A 174 10.12 4.03 -12.49
CA LEU A 174 8.81 3.81 -13.10
C LEU A 174 7.72 4.54 -12.31
N ILE A 175 7.74 4.40 -10.98
CA ILE A 175 6.80 5.07 -10.08
C ILE A 175 6.94 6.59 -10.22
N ALA A 176 8.17 7.11 -10.22
CA ALA A 176 8.41 8.54 -10.35
C ALA A 176 7.94 9.08 -11.71
N LYS A 177 8.26 8.37 -12.80
CA LYS A 177 7.88 8.76 -14.17
C LYS A 177 6.37 8.74 -14.40
N HIS A 178 5.64 7.80 -13.78
CA HIS A 178 4.20 7.61 -14.00
C HIS A 178 3.34 8.02 -12.81
N CYS A 179 3.85 8.92 -11.96
CA CYS A 179 3.15 9.40 -10.77
C CYS A 179 1.81 10.09 -11.13
N ILE A 180 1.75 10.75 -12.28
CA ILE A 180 0.56 11.42 -12.80
C ILE A 180 0.06 10.69 -14.06
N ARG A 181 -1.25 10.45 -14.12
CA ARG A 181 -1.95 9.91 -15.29
C ARG A 181 -3.16 10.79 -15.58
N GLU A 182 -3.25 11.33 -16.79
CA GLU A 182 -4.38 12.17 -17.24
C GLU A 182 -4.66 13.35 -16.27
N GLY A 183 -3.59 13.98 -15.78
CA GLY A 183 -3.67 15.10 -14.84
C GLY A 183 -4.10 14.72 -13.41
N LYS A 184 -4.22 13.42 -13.09
CA LYS A 184 -4.56 12.93 -11.75
C LYS A 184 -3.41 12.11 -11.17
N ALA A 185 -3.22 12.20 -9.86
CA ALA A 185 -2.27 11.34 -9.16
C ALA A 185 -2.68 9.87 -9.30
N ARG A 186 -1.74 9.03 -9.74
CA ARG A 186 -1.91 7.57 -9.91
C ARG A 186 -1.78 6.81 -8.60
N TYR A 187 -0.99 7.34 -7.67
CA TYR A 187 -0.62 6.67 -6.44
C TYR A 187 -1.18 7.40 -5.21
N ALA A 188 -1.41 6.63 -4.17
CA ALA A 188 -1.73 7.09 -2.83
C ALA A 188 -0.59 6.70 -1.88
N ILE A 189 -0.40 7.50 -0.84
CA ILE A 189 0.51 7.23 0.26
C ILE A 189 -0.30 7.12 1.55
N LYS A 190 -0.16 6.00 2.25
CA LYS A 190 -0.74 5.78 3.58
C LYS A 190 0.35 5.93 4.62
N MET A 191 0.10 6.76 5.62
CA MET A 191 1.02 7.04 6.72
C MET A 191 0.25 7.24 8.03
N LEU A 192 0.95 7.16 9.16
CA LEU A 192 0.36 7.53 10.44
C LEU A 192 -0.03 9.00 10.44
N HIS A 193 -1.17 9.30 11.05
CA HIS A 193 -1.64 10.68 11.14
C HIS A 193 -0.92 11.43 12.26
N SER A 194 -0.46 12.65 11.96
CA SER A 194 0.41 13.45 12.82
C SER A 194 -0.19 13.82 14.17
N SER A 195 -1.53 13.90 14.26
CA SER A 195 -2.21 14.35 15.48
C SER A 195 -2.31 13.26 16.56
N TYR A 196 -2.01 12.00 16.25
CA TYR A 196 -2.05 10.90 17.22
C TYR A 196 -0.85 10.86 18.16
N SER A 197 0.13 11.75 17.99
CA SER A 197 1.19 11.98 18.98
C SER A 197 0.64 12.32 20.38
N THR A 198 -0.59 12.84 20.45
CA THR A 198 -1.29 13.13 21.71
C THR A 198 -1.80 11.90 22.44
N ASN A 199 -2.25 10.87 21.72
CA ASN A 199 -2.73 9.61 22.30
C ASN A 199 -1.76 8.47 21.97
N LYS A 200 -0.77 8.29 22.85
CA LYS A 200 0.32 7.32 22.70
C LYS A 200 -0.18 5.91 22.38
N LYS A 201 -1.24 5.45 23.05
CA LYS A 201 -1.81 4.11 22.83
C LYS A 201 -2.39 3.95 21.43
N GLN A 202 -3.13 4.96 20.95
CA GLN A 202 -3.66 4.93 19.58
C GLN A 202 -2.55 5.03 18.54
N HIS A 203 -1.52 5.84 18.80
CA HIS A 203 -0.34 5.91 17.93
C HIS A 203 0.36 4.56 17.82
N PHE A 204 0.58 3.90 18.96
CA PHE A 204 1.21 2.59 19.03
C PHE A 204 0.43 1.51 18.27
N ASN A 205 -0.89 1.43 18.49
CA ASN A 205 -1.75 0.52 17.73
C ASN A 205 -1.71 0.81 16.22
N GLY A 206 -1.66 2.09 15.84
CA GLY A 206 -1.53 2.48 14.44
C GLY A 206 -0.22 2.00 13.81
N ILE A 207 0.89 2.01 14.55
CA ILE A 207 2.18 1.48 14.08
C ILE A 207 2.05 -0.01 13.77
N ILE A 208 1.50 -0.79 14.71
CA ILE A 208 1.27 -2.23 14.53
C ILE A 208 0.38 -2.50 13.32
N ASP A 209 -0.77 -1.82 13.24
CA ASP A 209 -1.71 -1.99 12.12
C ASP A 209 -1.05 -1.72 10.77
N LEU A 210 -0.27 -0.63 10.66
CA LEU A 210 0.42 -0.26 9.42
C LEU A 210 1.52 -1.28 9.04
N ALA A 211 2.27 -1.80 10.02
CA ALA A 211 3.29 -2.82 9.79
C ALA A 211 2.67 -4.15 9.35
N VAL A 212 1.61 -4.60 10.02
CA VAL A 212 0.85 -5.79 9.63
C VAL A 212 0.28 -5.65 8.21
N GLU A 213 -0.38 -4.52 7.91
CA GLU A 213 -0.88 -4.25 6.56
C GLU A 213 0.21 -4.30 5.50
N THR A 214 1.41 -3.79 5.82
CA THR A 214 2.56 -3.81 4.90
C THR A 214 2.99 -5.24 4.58
N ARG A 215 3.10 -6.10 5.60
CA ARG A 215 3.44 -7.52 5.42
C ARG A 215 2.45 -8.24 4.53
N PHE A 216 1.14 -8.06 4.78
CA PHE A 216 0.10 -8.65 3.94
C PHE A 216 0.14 -8.12 2.51
N LEU A 217 0.22 -6.80 2.32
CA LEU A 217 0.22 -6.20 0.98
C LEU A 217 1.51 -6.43 0.17
N ALA A 218 2.63 -6.74 0.84
CA ALA A 218 3.87 -7.15 0.16
C ALA A 218 3.70 -8.49 -0.55
N TYR A 219 2.90 -9.39 0.05
CA TYR A 219 2.70 -10.75 -0.43
C TYR A 219 1.48 -10.87 -1.37
N ILE A 220 0.34 -10.27 -1.01
CA ILE A 220 -0.94 -10.44 -1.72
C ILE A 220 -0.84 -9.83 -3.13
N ARG A 221 -1.06 -10.66 -4.16
CA ARG A 221 -1.02 -10.25 -5.57
C ARG A 221 -2.26 -10.73 -6.31
N HIS A 222 -3.22 -9.83 -6.48
CA HIS A 222 -4.46 -10.10 -7.20
C HIS A 222 -4.94 -8.86 -7.95
N PRO A 223 -5.48 -8.98 -9.18
CA PRO A 223 -5.91 -7.82 -10.00
C PRO A 223 -6.97 -6.95 -9.32
N ASN A 224 -7.84 -7.54 -8.50
CA ASN A 224 -8.89 -6.83 -7.77
C ASN A 224 -8.51 -6.48 -6.31
N VAL A 225 -7.22 -6.59 -5.94
CA VAL A 225 -6.69 -6.09 -4.66
C VAL A 225 -5.81 -4.89 -4.93
N VAL A 226 -5.91 -3.85 -4.08
CA VAL A 226 -5.03 -2.69 -4.18
C VAL A 226 -3.59 -3.12 -3.97
N ARG A 227 -2.73 -2.81 -4.94
CA ARG A 227 -1.34 -3.21 -4.90
C ARG A 227 -0.49 -2.20 -4.15
N MET A 228 0.37 -2.68 -3.25
CA MET A 228 1.48 -1.90 -2.73
C MET A 228 2.57 -1.79 -3.80
N ARG A 229 3.00 -0.56 -4.08
CA ARG A 229 4.00 -0.23 -5.11
C ARG A 229 5.36 0.07 -4.51
N ALA A 230 5.39 0.68 -3.32
CA ALA A 230 6.61 0.97 -2.59
C ALA A 230 6.35 1.14 -1.09
N MET A 231 7.42 1.21 -0.31
CA MET A 231 7.37 1.52 1.12
C MET A 231 8.46 2.51 1.53
N SER A 232 8.44 2.96 2.78
CA SER A 232 9.49 3.80 3.34
C SER A 232 10.83 3.05 3.42
N MET A 233 11.94 3.78 3.28
CA MET A 233 13.27 3.27 3.63
C MET A 233 13.47 3.12 5.14
N GLY A 234 12.64 3.78 5.96
CA GLY A 234 12.72 3.71 7.42
C GLY A 234 12.17 2.41 7.99
N ASP A 235 12.32 2.29 9.31
CA ASP A 235 11.81 1.19 10.11
C ASP A 235 10.25 1.17 10.11
N PRO A 236 9.60 0.03 9.79
CA PRO A 236 8.13 -0.11 9.83
C PRO A 236 7.50 0.17 11.19
N TYR A 237 8.27 0.07 12.27
CA TYR A 237 7.79 0.24 13.63
C TYR A 237 7.97 1.68 14.16
N LYS A 238 8.31 2.63 13.28
CA LYS A 238 8.50 4.05 13.62
C LYS A 238 7.45 4.96 12.99
N SER A 239 7.19 6.09 13.65
CA SER A 239 6.18 7.09 13.28
C SER A 239 6.31 7.64 11.85
N GLY A 240 7.54 7.68 11.32
CA GLY A 240 7.86 8.14 9.97
C GLY A 240 7.61 7.12 8.85
N PHE A 241 7.14 5.91 9.18
CA PHE A 241 6.88 4.87 8.20
C PHE A 241 5.65 5.17 7.34
N PHE A 242 5.69 4.68 6.10
CA PHE A 242 4.60 4.83 5.13
C PHE A 242 4.67 3.75 4.07
N ILE A 243 3.54 3.51 3.41
CA ILE A 243 3.44 2.70 2.20
C ILE A 243 2.84 3.50 1.05
N VAL A 244 3.26 3.17 -0.16
CA VAL A 244 2.75 3.72 -1.42
C VAL A 244 1.96 2.63 -2.12
N MET A 245 0.74 2.94 -2.52
CA MET A 245 -0.19 2.00 -3.13
C MET A 245 -0.93 2.61 -4.32
N ASP A 246 -1.59 1.77 -5.11
CA ASP A 246 -2.48 2.26 -6.16
C ASP A 246 -3.60 3.13 -5.57
N ARG A 247 -3.88 4.26 -6.22
CA ARG A 247 -4.96 5.14 -5.78
C ARG A 247 -6.32 4.55 -6.14
N LEU A 248 -7.19 4.43 -5.14
CA LEU A 248 -8.62 4.24 -5.35
C LEU A 248 -9.31 5.59 -5.54
N TYR A 249 -10.06 5.74 -6.64
CA TYR A 249 -10.79 6.98 -6.95
C TYR A 249 -12.17 7.05 -6.30
N ASP A 250 -12.68 5.92 -5.83
CA ASP A 250 -14.01 5.81 -5.26
C ASP A 250 -14.09 4.61 -4.31
N THR A 251 -15.08 4.60 -3.43
CA THR A 251 -15.31 3.49 -2.49
C THR A 251 -16.66 2.82 -2.74
N LEU A 252 -16.77 1.55 -2.37
CA LEU A 252 -18.04 0.84 -2.47
C LEU A 252 -19.14 1.49 -1.59
N SER A 253 -18.77 2.02 -0.42
CA SER A 253 -19.66 2.76 0.48
C SER A 253 -20.26 4.00 -0.17
N THR A 254 -19.51 4.69 -1.01
CA THR A 254 -20.02 5.83 -1.80
C THR A 254 -20.92 5.36 -2.94
N ARG A 255 -20.56 4.25 -3.61
CA ARG A 255 -21.28 3.74 -4.79
C ARG A 255 -22.63 3.10 -4.48
N ILE A 256 -22.74 2.36 -3.37
CA ILE A 256 -23.99 1.64 -3.01
C ILE A 256 -25.20 2.58 -2.94
N PRO A 257 -25.16 3.72 -2.21
CA PRO A 257 -26.26 4.67 -2.16
C PRO A 257 -26.62 5.27 -3.52
N ILE A 258 -25.61 5.59 -4.35
CA ILE A 258 -25.80 6.12 -5.71
C ILE A 258 -26.59 5.09 -6.54
N TRP A 259 -26.14 3.84 -6.55
CA TRP A 259 -26.82 2.77 -7.27
C TRP A 259 -28.23 2.52 -6.73
N ALA A 260 -28.46 2.64 -5.42
CA ALA A 260 -29.78 2.50 -4.83
C ALA A 260 -30.73 3.61 -5.32
N ALA A 261 -30.25 4.86 -5.40
CA ALA A 261 -31.00 5.99 -5.93
C ALA A 261 -31.30 5.81 -7.44
N GLU A 262 -30.32 5.39 -8.24
CA GLU A 262 -30.50 5.09 -9.67
C GLU A 262 -31.54 3.99 -9.90
N HIS A 263 -31.48 2.92 -9.11
CA HIS A 263 -32.45 1.84 -9.18
C HIS A 263 -33.88 2.33 -8.86
N LYS A 264 -34.06 3.16 -7.82
CA LYS A 264 -35.36 3.79 -7.51
C LYS A 264 -35.85 4.65 -8.67
N LYS A 265 -34.99 5.49 -9.24
CA LYS A 265 -35.30 6.36 -10.40
C LYS A 265 -35.71 5.57 -11.65
N ASN A 266 -35.26 4.32 -11.81
CA ASN A 266 -35.53 3.49 -12.99
C ASN A 266 -36.81 2.63 -12.85
N LYS A 267 -37.46 2.60 -11.68
CA LYS A 267 -38.69 1.81 -11.44
C LYS A 267 -40.00 2.50 -11.86
N GLY A 268 -40.01 3.82 -12.09
CA GLY A 268 -41.24 4.58 -12.40
C GLY A 268 -41.89 4.19 -13.73
N LEU A 269 -43.24 4.12 -13.76
CA LEU A 269 -44.05 3.72 -14.93
C LEU A 269 -43.69 4.52 -16.20
N LEU A 270 -43.56 5.84 -16.10
CA LEU A 270 -43.23 6.72 -17.22
C LEU A 270 -41.85 6.47 -17.84
N ARG A 271 -40.87 5.93 -17.08
CA ARG A 271 -39.51 5.65 -17.61
C ARG A 271 -39.37 4.24 -18.17
N LYS A 272 -40.24 3.28 -17.81
CA LYS A 272 -40.25 1.97 -18.48
C LYS A 272 -40.50 2.10 -19.99
N TRP A 273 -41.28 3.09 -20.39
CA TRP A 273 -41.56 3.40 -21.80
C TRP A 273 -40.43 4.18 -22.50
N ARG A 274 -39.47 4.78 -21.77
CA ARG A 274 -38.32 5.55 -22.30
C ARG A 274 -36.97 4.87 -22.04
N GLY A 275 -36.90 3.54 -22.09
CA GLY A 275 -35.63 2.81 -21.97
C GLY A 275 -35.16 2.50 -20.54
N GLY A 276 -36.01 2.68 -19.52
CA GLY A 276 -35.68 2.36 -18.12
C GLY A 276 -35.30 0.90 -17.88
N VAL A 277 -35.79 -0.04 -18.71
CA VAL A 277 -35.40 -1.46 -18.65
C VAL A 277 -33.92 -1.66 -18.98
N MET A 278 -33.43 -1.00 -20.05
CA MET A 278 -32.03 -1.09 -20.45
C MET A 278 -31.10 -0.45 -19.41
N ALA A 279 -31.48 0.71 -18.88
CA ALA A 279 -30.74 1.37 -17.81
C ALA A 279 -30.65 0.50 -16.54
N ASN A 280 -31.72 -0.21 -16.20
CA ASN A 280 -31.71 -1.13 -15.06
C ASN A 280 -30.83 -2.36 -15.32
N ARG A 281 -30.87 -2.95 -16.52
CA ARG A 281 -29.98 -4.06 -16.90
C ARG A 281 -28.50 -3.65 -16.83
N LEU A 282 -28.16 -2.44 -17.29
CA LEU A 282 -26.80 -1.92 -17.21
C LEU A 282 -26.34 -1.73 -15.76
N LEU A 283 -27.21 -1.18 -14.90
CA LEU A 283 -26.92 -1.03 -13.48
C LEU A 283 -26.65 -2.38 -12.79
N TRP A 284 -27.49 -3.39 -13.06
CA TRP A 284 -27.28 -4.74 -12.54
C TRP A 284 -25.99 -5.37 -13.06
N SER A 285 -25.68 -5.20 -14.34
CA SER A 285 -24.44 -5.70 -14.93
C SER A 285 -23.21 -5.13 -14.21
N ARG A 286 -23.18 -3.82 -13.96
CA ARG A 286 -22.10 -3.16 -13.19
C ARG A 286 -21.95 -3.72 -11.78
N ARG A 287 -23.07 -3.99 -11.09
CA ARG A 287 -23.05 -4.56 -9.74
C ARG A 287 -22.54 -6.00 -9.74
N LEU A 288 -22.96 -6.81 -10.71
CA LEU A 288 -22.52 -8.20 -10.83
C LEU A 288 -21.01 -8.29 -11.10
N VAL A 289 -20.44 -7.39 -11.91
CA VAL A 289 -18.99 -7.31 -12.09
C VAL A 289 -18.28 -7.06 -10.76
N VAL A 290 -18.73 -6.09 -9.96
CA VAL A 290 -18.12 -5.82 -8.64
C VAL A 290 -18.25 -7.01 -7.68
N ILE A 291 -19.39 -7.72 -7.71
CA ILE A 291 -19.58 -8.93 -6.92
C ILE A 291 -18.59 -10.02 -7.36
N LEU A 292 -18.42 -10.21 -8.67
CA LEU A 292 -17.49 -11.18 -9.22
C LEU A 292 -16.04 -10.84 -8.86
N ASP A 293 -15.66 -9.57 -8.95
CA ASP A 293 -14.35 -9.08 -8.54
C ASP A 293 -14.08 -9.41 -7.07
N ILE A 294 -15.01 -9.09 -6.16
CA ILE A 294 -14.86 -9.42 -4.73
C ILE A 294 -14.81 -10.93 -4.51
N ALA A 295 -15.68 -11.70 -5.15
CA ALA A 295 -15.71 -13.16 -5.02
C ALA A 295 -14.40 -13.79 -5.50
N SER A 296 -13.79 -13.25 -6.56
CA SER A 296 -12.49 -13.72 -7.06
C SER A 296 -11.36 -13.48 -6.06
N VAL A 297 -11.33 -12.30 -5.41
CA VAL A 297 -10.39 -12.01 -4.32
C VAL A 297 -10.58 -12.99 -3.17
N LEU A 298 -11.83 -13.19 -2.71
CA LEU A 298 -12.10 -14.09 -1.58
C LEU A 298 -11.69 -15.53 -1.90
N LYS A 299 -11.93 -16.01 -3.12
CA LYS A 299 -11.45 -17.32 -3.59
C LYS A 299 -9.92 -17.39 -3.55
N TYR A 300 -9.24 -16.37 -4.04
CA TYR A 300 -7.77 -16.27 -4.01
C TYR A 300 -7.23 -16.27 -2.57
N LEU A 301 -7.75 -15.42 -1.70
CA LEU A 301 -7.35 -15.36 -0.29
C LEU A 301 -7.59 -16.69 0.44
N HIS A 302 -8.68 -17.40 0.12
CA HIS A 302 -8.95 -18.73 0.68
C HIS A 302 -7.93 -19.76 0.21
N SER A 303 -7.51 -19.70 -1.06
CA SER A 303 -6.54 -20.65 -1.62
C SER A 303 -5.12 -20.51 -1.08
N MET A 304 -4.84 -19.43 -0.36
CA MET A 304 -3.54 -19.17 0.27
C MET A 304 -3.47 -19.59 1.75
N LYS A 305 -4.48 -20.30 2.25
CA LYS A 305 -4.50 -20.86 3.61
C LYS A 305 -3.72 -22.16 3.71
#